data_AF-A0A7S0P2B6-F1
#
_entry.id   AF-A0A7S0P2B6-F1
#
_cell.length_a   1.000
_cell.length_b   1.000
_cell.length_c   1.000
_cell.angle_alpha   90.00
_cell.angle_beta   90.00
_cell.angle_gamma   90.00
#
_symmetry.space_group_name_H-M   'P 1'
#
loop_
_entity.id
_entity.type
_entity.pdbx_description
1 polymer ?
#
loop_
_entity_poly.entity_id
_entity_poly.type
_entity_poly.pdbx_seq_one_letter_code
_entity_poly.pdbx_strand_id
1 'polypeptide(L)'
;SSLPEFADSEALEVIETLVVFCFTVEYVARFLVHEGTTSDFVFQTFNLIDLAAIAPYYLEMLVGPTGGEALRVLRIVRLLRLLRRSPDMQMFALCLGKSLEGLKLLAVLFGVAVLIFSSLLWYFEKGVYSPESMAYVRTDGEPTPFTSIPATFWWSVVTMTTVGYG
;
A
#
# COMPACT_ATOMS: atom_id res chain seq x y z
N SER A 1 -8.87 -39.57 19.94
CA SER A 1 -9.44 -38.24 20.22
C SER A 1 -9.31 -37.40 18.96
N SER A 2 -10.28 -37.57 18.07
CA SER A 2 -10.41 -36.89 16.78
C SER A 2 -10.83 -35.44 17.00
N LEU A 3 -9.95 -34.51 16.66
CA LEU A 3 -10.17 -33.07 16.74
C LEU A 3 -11.27 -32.63 15.75
N PRO A 4 -12.19 -31.73 16.16
CA PRO A 4 -13.27 -31.21 15.32
C PRO A 4 -12.77 -30.07 14.40
N GLU A 5 -11.69 -30.28 13.65
CA GLU A 5 -11.10 -29.22 12.80
C GLU A 5 -11.91 -28.92 11.53
N PHE A 6 -12.81 -29.83 11.10
CA PHE A 6 -13.56 -29.67 9.86
C PHE A 6 -14.93 -28.99 10.01
N ALA A 7 -15.50 -28.96 11.22
CA ALA A 7 -16.78 -28.28 11.47
C ALA A 7 -16.63 -26.75 11.51
N ASP A 8 -15.47 -26.28 11.96
CA ASP A 8 -15.18 -24.84 12.03
C ASP A 8 -14.99 -24.23 10.63
N SER A 9 -14.44 -24.97 9.66
CA SER A 9 -14.23 -24.43 8.30
C SER A 9 -15.55 -24.11 7.58
N GLU A 10 -16.51 -25.04 7.58
CA GLU A 10 -17.82 -24.81 6.92
C GLU A 10 -18.64 -23.74 7.65
N ALA A 11 -18.64 -23.75 8.98
CA ALA A 11 -19.35 -22.74 9.77
C ALA A 11 -18.77 -21.33 9.54
N LEU A 12 -17.44 -21.19 9.47
CA LEU A 12 -16.77 -19.93 9.19
C LEU A 12 -17.06 -19.42 7.77
N GLU A 13 -17.11 -20.29 6.78
CA GLU A 13 -17.46 -19.92 5.39
C GLU A 13 -18.92 -19.46 5.26
N VAL A 14 -19.85 -20.13 5.95
CA VAL A 14 -21.26 -19.73 5.98
C VAL A 14 -21.42 -18.38 6.68
N ILE A 15 -20.76 -18.18 7.82
CA ILE A 15 -20.77 -16.89 8.54
C ILE A 15 -20.15 -15.81 7.67
N GLU A 16 -19.01 -16.08 7.02
CA GLU A 16 -18.36 -15.12 6.13
C GLU A 16 -19.30 -14.70 4.99
N THR A 17 -19.96 -15.66 4.35
CA THR A 17 -20.91 -15.42 3.26
C THR A 17 -22.12 -14.62 3.72
N LEU A 18 -22.72 -14.97 4.87
CA LEU A 18 -23.86 -14.23 5.44
C LEU A 18 -23.48 -12.79 5.79
N VAL A 19 -22.30 -12.59 6.38
CA VAL A 19 -21.83 -11.26 6.75
C VAL A 19 -21.54 -10.42 5.50
N VAL A 20 -20.89 -10.99 4.47
CA VAL A 20 -20.72 -10.30 3.17
C VAL A 20 -22.08 -9.90 2.62
N PHE A 21 -23.02 -10.85 2.59
CA PHE A 21 -24.37 -10.63 2.07
C PHE A 21 -25.07 -9.46 2.76
N CYS A 22 -25.10 -9.44 4.10
CA CYS A 22 -25.67 -8.33 4.88
C CYS A 22 -25.00 -6.99 4.54
N PHE A 23 -23.67 -6.93 4.48
CA PHE A 23 -22.95 -5.70 4.12
C PHE A 23 -23.24 -5.25 2.68
N THR A 24 -23.39 -6.18 1.73
CA THR A 24 -23.82 -5.82 0.38
C THR A 24 -25.22 -5.26 0.34
N VAL A 25 -26.17 -5.83 1.09
CA VAL A 25 -27.53 -5.31 1.16
C VAL A 25 -27.52 -3.91 1.77
N GLU A 26 -26.78 -3.69 2.86
CA GLU A 26 -26.61 -2.38 3.49
C GLU A 26 -25.99 -1.35 2.52
N TYR A 27 -24.92 -1.75 1.79
CA TYR A 27 -24.26 -0.90 0.80
C TYR A 27 -25.20 -0.53 -0.35
N VAL A 28 -25.95 -1.51 -0.89
CA VAL A 28 -26.92 -1.28 -1.98
C VAL A 28 -28.08 -0.43 -1.48
N ALA A 29 -28.60 -0.66 -0.27
CA ALA A 29 -29.64 0.18 0.30
C ALA A 29 -29.19 1.64 0.44
N ARG A 30 -27.97 1.88 0.95
CA ARG A 30 -27.37 3.22 1.00
C ARG A 30 -27.20 3.84 -0.38
N PHE A 31 -26.77 3.04 -1.37
CA PHE A 31 -26.62 3.48 -2.75
C PHE A 31 -27.96 3.89 -3.38
N LEU A 32 -29.04 3.14 -3.14
CA LEU A 32 -30.37 3.41 -3.68
C LEU A 32 -31.05 4.62 -3.03
N VAL A 33 -30.78 4.89 -1.75
CA VAL A 33 -31.33 6.04 -1.02
C VAL A 33 -30.51 7.31 -1.28
N HIS A 34 -29.31 7.20 -1.83
CA HIS A 34 -28.48 8.36 -2.13
C HIS A 34 -29.01 9.14 -3.32
N GLU A 35 -29.36 10.41 -3.10
CA GLU A 35 -29.97 11.29 -4.12
C GLU A 35 -28.95 12.01 -5.02
N GLY A 36 -27.68 11.59 -5.04
CA GLY A 36 -26.58 12.23 -5.77
C GLY A 36 -26.04 11.43 -6.97
N THR A 37 -24.99 11.95 -7.60
CA THR A 37 -24.28 11.27 -8.68
C THR A 37 -23.63 9.99 -8.15
N THR A 38 -23.69 8.90 -8.93
CA THR A 38 -23.14 7.59 -8.54
C THR A 38 -21.65 7.63 -8.16
N SER A 39 -20.86 8.53 -8.77
CA SER A 39 -19.45 8.74 -8.42
C SER A 39 -19.28 9.32 -7.02
N ASP A 40 -20.10 10.30 -6.64
CA ASP A 40 -19.95 11.03 -5.39
C ASP A 40 -20.23 10.12 -4.19
N PHE A 41 -21.17 9.19 -4.36
CA PHE A 41 -21.42 8.14 -3.38
C PHE A 41 -20.23 7.22 -3.20
N VAL A 42 -19.65 6.68 -4.28
CA VAL A 42 -18.57 5.68 -4.20
C VAL A 42 -17.28 6.28 -3.63
N PHE A 43 -16.98 7.54 -3.95
CA PHE A 43 -15.76 8.21 -3.48
C PHE A 43 -15.87 8.78 -2.06
N GLN A 44 -17.02 8.70 -1.41
CA GLN A 44 -17.15 9.06 -0.01
C GLN A 44 -16.37 8.07 0.87
N THR A 45 -15.53 8.57 1.78
CA THR A 45 -14.58 7.74 2.58
C THR A 45 -15.23 6.53 3.25
N PHE A 46 -16.42 6.69 3.83
CA PHE A 46 -17.14 5.58 4.49
C PHE A 46 -17.67 4.54 3.50
N ASN A 47 -18.22 4.96 2.36
CA ASN A 47 -18.71 4.06 1.32
C ASN A 47 -17.57 3.34 0.61
N LEU A 48 -16.41 4.00 0.46
CA LEU A 48 -15.20 3.37 -0.07
C LEU A 48 -14.67 2.29 0.89
N ILE A 49 -14.77 2.51 2.20
CA ILE A 49 -14.43 1.51 3.23
C ILE A 49 -15.40 0.32 3.13
N ASP A 50 -16.70 0.56 3.04
CA ASP A 50 -17.71 -0.49 2.90
C ASP A 50 -17.50 -1.31 1.62
N LEU A 51 -17.24 -0.64 0.49
CA LEU A 51 -16.92 -1.29 -0.78
C LEU A 51 -15.65 -2.13 -0.69
N ALA A 52 -14.60 -1.60 -0.06
CA ALA A 52 -13.35 -2.33 0.17
C ALA A 52 -13.52 -3.52 1.11
N ALA A 53 -14.54 -3.54 1.97
CA ALA A 53 -14.84 -4.64 2.87
C ALA A 53 -15.54 -5.82 2.17
N ILE A 54 -16.27 -5.58 1.08
CA ILE A 54 -16.96 -6.61 0.28
C ILE A 54 -16.18 -7.03 -0.98
N ALA A 55 -15.36 -6.14 -1.55
CA ALA A 55 -14.65 -6.35 -2.80
C ALA A 55 -13.80 -7.65 -2.87
N PRO A 56 -13.04 -8.05 -1.84
CA PRO A 56 -12.17 -9.22 -1.94
C PRO A 56 -12.94 -10.52 -2.18
N TYR A 57 -14.12 -10.66 -1.59
CA TYR A 57 -14.98 -11.84 -1.75
C TYR A 57 -15.46 -11.99 -3.20
N TYR A 58 -15.96 -10.89 -3.79
CA TYR A 58 -16.41 -10.89 -5.18
C TYR A 58 -15.25 -11.07 -6.18
N LEU A 59 -14.07 -10.53 -5.88
CA LEU A 59 -12.88 -10.69 -6.71
C LEU A 59 -12.34 -12.12 -6.68
N GLU A 60 -12.32 -12.78 -5.50
CA GLU A 60 -11.95 -14.20 -5.38
C GLU A 60 -12.92 -15.10 -6.18
N MET A 61 -14.22 -14.81 -6.12
CA MET A 61 -15.25 -15.53 -6.89
C MET A 61 -15.10 -15.37 -8.41
N LEU A 62 -14.69 -14.18 -8.88
CA LEU A 62 -14.58 -13.88 -10.31
C LEU A 62 -13.28 -14.42 -10.94
N VAL A 63 -12.16 -14.37 -10.21
CA VAL A 63 -10.83 -14.71 -10.74
C VAL A 63 -10.49 -16.19 -10.56
N GLY A 64 -11.09 -16.86 -9.58
CA GLY A 64 -10.79 -18.25 -9.25
C GLY A 64 -9.31 -18.48 -8.85
N PRO A 65 -8.90 -19.73 -8.59
CA PRO A 65 -7.56 -20.05 -8.09
C PRO A 65 -6.41 -19.88 -9.11
N THR A 66 -6.69 -19.42 -10.34
CA THR A 66 -5.72 -19.37 -11.45
C THR A 66 -4.86 -18.10 -11.51
N GLY A 67 -5.15 -17.07 -10.73
CA GLY A 67 -4.43 -15.78 -10.78
C GLY A 67 -3.18 -15.72 -9.90
N GLY A 68 -2.11 -16.47 -10.17
CA GLY A 68 -0.96 -16.65 -9.25
C GLY A 68 -0.40 -15.38 -8.56
N GLU A 69 -0.22 -14.27 -9.28
CA GLU A 69 0.29 -13.01 -8.70
C GLU A 69 -0.83 -12.11 -8.13
N ALA A 70 -1.95 -11.99 -8.84
CA ALA A 70 -3.11 -11.22 -8.39
C ALA A 70 -3.73 -11.80 -7.10
N LEU A 71 -3.70 -13.13 -6.94
CA LEU A 71 -4.14 -13.83 -5.74
C LEU A 71 -3.21 -13.58 -4.55
N ARG A 72 -1.90 -13.34 -4.79
CA ARG A 72 -0.96 -12.99 -3.71
C ARG A 72 -1.30 -11.62 -3.13
N VAL A 73 -1.67 -10.66 -3.99
CA VAL A 73 -2.17 -9.35 -3.56
C VAL A 73 -3.52 -9.48 -2.86
N LEU A 74 -4.47 -10.25 -3.42
CA LEU A 74 -5.78 -10.51 -2.80
C LEU A 74 -5.65 -11.13 -1.40
N ARG A 75 -4.69 -12.03 -1.16
CA ARG A 75 -4.42 -12.59 0.18
C ARG A 75 -4.05 -11.51 1.20
N ILE A 76 -3.21 -10.53 0.81
CA ILE A 76 -2.86 -9.41 1.68
C ILE A 76 -4.10 -8.53 1.93
N VAL A 77 -4.92 -8.30 0.90
CA VAL A 77 -6.18 -7.56 1.02
C VAL A 77 -7.18 -8.28 1.95
N ARG A 78 -7.26 -9.62 1.90
CA ARG A 78 -8.08 -10.43 2.81
C ARG A 78 -7.64 -10.27 4.26
N LEU A 79 -6.34 -10.20 4.55
CA LEU A 79 -5.82 -9.91 5.88
C LEU A 79 -6.12 -8.47 6.33
N LEU A 80 -6.03 -7.50 5.41
CA LEU A 80 -6.43 -6.12 5.69
C LEU A 80 -7.92 -5.98 6.02
N ARG A 81 -8.79 -6.84 5.46
CA ARG A 81 -10.22 -6.86 5.78
C ARG A 81 -10.47 -7.21 7.25
N LEU A 82 -9.72 -8.16 7.84
CA LEU A 82 -9.82 -8.49 9.27
C LEU A 82 -9.44 -7.28 10.12
N LEU A 83 -8.36 -6.60 9.75
CA LEU A 83 -7.91 -5.41 10.45
C LEU A 83 -8.92 -4.25 10.34
N ARG A 84 -9.61 -4.09 9.20
CA ARG A 84 -10.58 -3.01 8.97
C ARG A 84 -11.97 -3.24 9.55
N ARG A 85 -12.29 -4.48 9.94
CA ARG A 85 -13.56 -4.80 10.63
C ARG A 85 -13.60 -4.30 12.07
N SER A 86 -12.46 -4.03 12.69
CA SER A 86 -12.46 -3.48 14.04
C SER A 86 -12.82 -1.98 13.99
N PRO A 87 -13.78 -1.53 14.83
CA PRO A 87 -14.12 -0.11 14.95
C PRO A 87 -12.89 0.73 15.36
N ASP A 88 -11.96 0.14 16.11
CA ASP A 88 -10.70 0.76 16.52
C ASP A 88 -9.79 1.11 15.32
N MET A 89 -9.72 0.23 14.30
CA MET A 89 -8.92 0.51 13.11
C MET A 89 -9.56 1.59 12.23
N GLN A 90 -10.89 1.68 12.21
CA GLN A 90 -11.60 2.76 11.52
C GLN A 90 -11.32 4.11 12.19
N MET A 91 -11.32 4.15 13.52
CA MET A 91 -10.93 5.33 14.28
C MET A 91 -9.47 5.72 14.04
N PHE A 92 -8.56 4.73 14.02
CA PHE A 92 -7.16 4.97 13.68
C PHE A 92 -7.00 5.54 12.26
N ALA A 93 -7.70 4.98 11.28
CA ALA A 93 -7.68 5.47 9.90
C ALA A 93 -8.23 6.91 9.78
N LEU A 94 -9.28 7.24 10.53
CA LEU A 94 -9.82 8.59 10.58
C LEU A 94 -8.82 9.59 11.22
N CYS A 95 -8.21 9.20 12.33
CA CYS A 95 -7.17 10.00 12.99
C CYS A 95 -5.96 10.20 12.10
N LEU A 96 -5.55 9.15 11.38
CA LEU A 96 -4.47 9.22 10.39
C LEU A 96 -4.86 10.16 9.25
N GLY A 97 -6.10 10.09 8.75
CA GLY A 97 -6.62 11.00 7.73
C GLY A 97 -6.56 12.46 8.16
N LYS A 98 -6.84 12.76 9.43
CA LYS A 98 -6.69 14.11 10.00
C LYS A 98 -5.23 14.54 10.12
N SER A 99 -4.33 13.64 10.51
CA SER A 99 -2.90 13.95 10.60
C SER A 99 -2.17 14.00 9.26
N LEU A 100 -2.77 13.47 8.18
CA LEU A 100 -2.21 13.56 6.82
C LEU A 100 -1.99 15.00 6.38
N GLU A 101 -2.82 15.95 6.81
CA GLU A 101 -2.64 17.36 6.45
C GLU A 101 -1.30 17.92 6.96
N GLY A 102 -0.95 17.62 8.22
CA GLY A 102 0.36 17.96 8.77
C GLY A 102 1.49 17.12 8.17
N LEU A 103 1.23 15.85 7.86
CA LEU A 103 2.22 14.95 7.26
C LEU A 103 2.59 15.36 5.84
N LYS A 104 1.68 15.97 5.07
CA LYS A 104 1.95 16.45 3.70
C LYS A 104 3.08 17.46 3.68
N LEU A 105 3.08 18.43 4.60
CA LEU A 105 4.15 19.42 4.69
C LEU A 105 5.50 18.74 5.03
N LEU A 106 5.49 17.85 6.01
CA LEU A 106 6.68 17.08 6.38
C LEU A 106 7.22 16.27 5.21
N ALA A 107 6.34 15.61 4.44
CA ALA A 107 6.72 14.82 3.27
C ALA A 107 7.34 15.69 2.17
N VAL A 108 6.84 16.91 1.94
CA VAL A 108 7.43 17.87 1.00
C VAL A 108 8.82 18.31 1.48
N LEU A 109 8.95 18.69 2.75
CA LEU A 109 10.23 19.10 3.34
C LEU A 109 11.27 17.96 3.27
N PHE A 110 10.85 16.73 3.59
CA PHE A 110 11.68 15.55 3.47
C PHE A 110 12.07 15.28 2.01
N GLY A 111 11.14 15.41 1.07
CA GLY A 111 11.42 15.28 -0.36
C GLY A 111 12.43 16.30 -0.87
N VAL A 112 12.32 17.57 -0.46
CA VAL A 112 13.30 18.62 -0.77
C VAL A 112 14.67 18.29 -0.19
N ALA A 113 14.72 17.82 1.06
CA ALA A 113 15.96 17.41 1.69
C ALA A 113 16.61 16.22 0.94
N VAL A 114 15.84 15.19 0.57
CA VAL A 114 16.32 14.06 -0.25
C VAL A 114 16.87 14.58 -1.58
N LEU A 115 16.18 15.49 -2.27
CA LEU A 115 16.67 16.08 -3.52
C LEU A 115 18.02 16.80 -3.34
N ILE A 116 18.17 17.60 -2.29
CA ILE A 116 19.41 18.33 -1.99
C ILE A 116 20.54 17.34 -1.68
N PHE A 117 20.33 16.41 -0.74
CA PHE A 117 21.35 15.43 -0.35
C PHE A 117 21.71 14.49 -1.50
N SER A 118 20.75 14.11 -2.35
CA SER A 118 21.01 13.29 -3.53
C SER A 118 21.80 14.04 -4.59
N SER A 119 21.55 15.34 -4.75
CA SER A 119 22.34 16.19 -5.66
C SER A 119 23.78 16.34 -5.16
N LEU A 120 23.97 16.53 -3.86
CA LEU A 120 25.30 16.59 -3.22
C LEU A 120 26.04 15.25 -3.36
N LEU A 121 25.40 14.14 -2.99
CA LEU A 121 26.00 12.80 -3.12
C LEU A 121 26.36 12.49 -4.57
N TRP A 122 25.49 12.80 -5.53
CA TRP A 122 25.83 12.61 -6.94
C TRP A 122 27.04 13.46 -7.36
N TYR A 123 27.12 14.72 -6.92
CA TYR A 123 28.25 15.58 -7.26
C TYR A 123 29.58 15.08 -6.67
N PHE A 124 29.57 14.58 -5.43
CA PHE A 124 30.77 14.09 -4.75
C PHE A 124 31.17 12.67 -5.14
N GLU A 125 30.21 11.77 -5.37
CA GLU A 125 30.46 10.33 -5.51
C GLU A 125 30.29 9.78 -6.93
N LYS A 126 29.93 10.61 -7.92
CA LYS A 126 29.82 10.14 -9.32
C LYS A 126 31.15 9.56 -9.83
N GLY A 127 32.30 10.10 -9.45
CA GLY A 127 33.59 9.64 -10.00
C GLY A 127 33.83 10.12 -11.44
N VAL A 128 34.69 9.40 -12.18
CA VAL A 128 35.16 9.79 -13.52
C VAL A 128 34.40 9.03 -14.59
N TYR A 129 34.00 9.72 -15.66
CA TYR A 129 33.35 9.06 -16.79
C TYR A 129 34.37 8.23 -17.59
N SER A 130 34.13 6.92 -17.70
CA SER A 130 34.95 6.02 -18.51
C SER A 130 34.25 5.73 -19.84
N PRO A 131 34.89 6.01 -21.00
CA PRO A 131 34.33 5.68 -22.30
C PRO A 131 34.22 4.17 -22.56
N GLU A 132 35.02 3.34 -21.87
CA GLU A 132 35.06 1.89 -22.07
C GLU A 132 33.84 1.18 -21.49
N SER A 133 33.39 1.60 -20.30
CA SER A 133 32.22 1.04 -19.62
C SER A 133 30.93 1.84 -19.85
N MET A 134 31.01 2.96 -20.58
CA MET A 134 29.91 3.91 -20.81
C MET A 134 29.21 4.37 -19.51
N ALA A 135 29.96 4.35 -18.41
CA ALA A 135 29.46 4.63 -17.07
C ALA A 135 30.46 5.50 -16.30
N TYR A 136 29.96 6.15 -15.25
CA TYR A 136 30.82 6.76 -14.27
C TYR A 136 31.45 5.66 -13.40
N VAL A 137 32.76 5.74 -13.17
CA VAL A 137 33.56 4.73 -12.50
C VAL A 137 34.23 5.35 -11.28
N ARG A 138 34.25 4.61 -10.16
CA ARG A 138 34.91 5.03 -8.91
C ARG A 138 36.42 4.81 -9.02
N THR A 139 37.16 5.26 -8.00
CA THR A 139 38.62 5.04 -7.92
C THR A 139 39.03 3.57 -7.99
N ASP A 140 38.13 2.66 -7.65
CA ASP A 140 38.38 1.22 -7.58
C ASP A 140 38.16 0.50 -8.93
N GLY A 141 37.76 1.21 -9.99
CA GLY A 141 37.49 0.65 -11.31
C GLY A 141 36.07 0.13 -11.52
N GLU A 142 35.25 0.06 -10.46
CA GLU A 142 33.86 -0.40 -10.54
C GLU A 142 32.87 0.74 -10.89
N PRO A 143 31.77 0.44 -11.61
CA PRO A 143 30.72 1.41 -11.91
C PRO A 143 30.10 1.99 -10.63
N THR A 144 29.93 3.31 -10.59
CA THR A 144 29.29 3.95 -9.44
C THR A 144 27.78 3.69 -9.40
N PRO A 145 27.18 3.44 -8.22
CA PRO A 145 25.72 3.41 -8.07
C PRO A 145 25.09 4.80 -8.23
N PHE A 146 25.88 5.88 -8.19
CA PHE A 146 25.45 7.27 -8.29
C PHE A 146 25.39 7.75 -9.75
N THR A 147 24.57 7.08 -10.57
CA THR A 147 24.48 7.37 -12.02
C THR A 147 23.71 8.65 -12.33
N SER A 148 22.67 8.96 -11.56
CA SER A 148 21.82 10.14 -11.72
C SER A 148 21.24 10.58 -10.37
N ILE A 149 20.76 11.82 -10.29
CA ILE A 149 20.17 12.36 -9.06
C ILE A 149 19.01 11.47 -8.53
N PRO A 150 18.05 11.00 -9.36
CA PRO A 150 16.99 10.09 -8.89
C PRO A 150 17.51 8.73 -8.44
N ALA A 151 18.55 8.20 -9.10
CA ALA A 151 19.16 6.92 -8.69
C ALA A 151 19.82 7.02 -7.30
N THR A 152 20.24 8.23 -6.90
CA THR A 152 20.82 8.50 -5.58
C THR A 152 19.80 8.62 -4.45
N PHE A 153 18.50 8.71 -4.74
CA PHE A 153 17.45 8.96 -3.72
C PHE A 153 17.47 7.91 -2.62
N TRP A 154 17.57 6.63 -2.96
CA TRP A 154 17.60 5.54 -1.98
C TRP A 154 18.75 5.71 -0.98
N TRP A 155 19.94 6.05 -1.48
CA TRP A 155 21.13 6.27 -0.65
C TRP A 155 20.95 7.46 0.31
N SER A 156 20.34 8.56 -0.16
CA SER A 156 19.99 9.68 0.71
C SER A 156 18.94 9.33 1.75
N VAL A 157 17.88 8.60 1.36
CA VAL A 157 16.80 8.20 2.27
C VAL A 157 17.32 7.32 3.39
N VAL A 158 18.08 6.27 3.09
CA VAL A 158 18.65 5.35 4.10
C VAL A 158 19.57 6.06 5.09
N THR A 159 20.32 7.05 4.60
CA THR A 159 21.22 7.87 5.44
C THR A 159 20.44 8.81 6.36
N MET A 160 19.47 9.55 5.80
CA MET A 160 18.65 10.50 6.56
C MET A 160 17.71 9.83 7.57
N THR A 161 17.23 8.63 7.24
CA THR A 161 16.41 7.81 8.16
C THR A 161 17.24 7.02 9.16
N THR A 162 18.57 7.22 9.16
CA THR A 162 19.53 6.52 10.01
C THR A 162 19.42 4.99 9.95
N VAL A 163 18.82 4.46 8.88
CA VAL A 163 18.77 3.01 8.63
C VAL A 163 20.17 2.49 8.37
N GLY A 164 21.01 3.30 7.69
CA GLY A 164 22.47 3.19 7.54
C GLY A 164 23.05 1.78 7.44
N TYR A 165 23.74 1.44 6.34
CA TYR A 165 24.53 0.21 6.25
C TYR A 165 25.85 0.25 7.05
N GLY A 166 25.97 1.17 8.01
CA GLY A 166 27.15 1.38 8.84
C GLY A 166 27.30 0.31 9.92
#